data_AF-A0A6L3VKU1-F1
#
_entry.id   AF-A0A6L3VKU1-F1
#
_cell.length_a   1.000
_cell.length_b   1.000
_cell.length_c   1.000
_cell.angle_alpha   90.00
_cell.angle_beta   90.00
_cell.angle_gamma   90.00
#
_symmetry.space_group_name_H-M   'P 1'
#
loop_
_entity.id
_entity.type
_entity.pdbx_description
1 polymer ?
#
loop_
_entity_poly.entity_id
_entity_poly.type
_entity_poly.pdbx_seq_one_letter_code
_entity_poly.pdbx_strand_id
1 'polypeptide(L)'
;MTETAPTGPGTDDTPADATADATGDATADVAAMLGRSGLPAGPYELAYLAAEYPYLKAGIDMLYAVDAAKDADPALRFRAGAPAAR
;
A
#
# COMPACT_ATOMS: atom_id res chain seq x y z
N MET A 1 -39.25 -38.42 25.60
CA MET A 1 -38.91 -38.64 24.19
C MET A 1 -38.55 -37.28 23.64
N THR A 2 -37.30 -37.16 23.22
CA THR A 2 -36.47 -35.96 23.22
C THR A 2 -36.76 -35.04 22.03
N GLU A 3 -36.86 -33.75 22.34
CA GLU A 3 -37.03 -32.64 21.42
C GLU A 3 -35.72 -32.39 20.66
N THR A 4 -35.76 -32.50 19.32
CA THR A 4 -34.61 -32.24 18.45
C THR A 4 -34.47 -30.74 18.23
N ALA A 5 -33.43 -30.14 18.83
CA ALA A 5 -33.06 -28.76 18.61
C ALA A 5 -32.51 -28.55 17.17
N PRO A 6 -32.84 -27.43 16.48
CA PRO A 6 -32.21 -27.10 15.22
C PRO A 6 -30.78 -26.58 15.45
N THR A 7 -29.81 -27.25 14.83
CA THR A 7 -28.43 -26.81 14.67
C THR A 7 -28.39 -25.38 14.13
N GLY A 8 -27.92 -24.43 14.96
CA GLY A 8 -27.63 -23.08 14.51
C GLY A 8 -26.48 -23.06 13.49
N PRO A 9 -26.48 -22.15 12.51
CA PRO A 9 -25.37 -22.03 11.58
C PRO A 9 -24.14 -21.50 12.32
N GLY A 10 -23.08 -22.30 12.35
CA GLY A 10 -21.76 -21.88 12.81
C GLY A 10 -21.32 -20.64 12.03
N THR A 11 -21.15 -19.54 12.75
CA THR A 11 -20.51 -18.31 12.25
C THR A 11 -19.07 -18.31 12.76
N ASP A 12 -18.29 -19.29 12.31
CA ASP A 12 -16.84 -19.32 12.48
C ASP A 12 -16.20 -19.40 11.10
N ASP A 13 -16.18 -18.26 10.43
CA ASP A 13 -15.19 -17.93 9.39
C ASP A 13 -15.07 -16.40 9.34
N THR A 14 -14.79 -15.80 10.51
CA THR A 14 -14.10 -14.51 10.49
C THR A 14 -12.66 -14.84 10.12
N PRO A 15 -12.12 -14.35 8.99
CA PRO A 15 -10.71 -14.53 8.69
C PRO A 15 -9.94 -13.74 9.74
N ALA A 16 -9.54 -14.42 10.81
CA ALA A 16 -8.53 -13.94 11.70
C ALA A 16 -7.24 -13.79 10.87
N ASP A 17 -6.58 -12.64 11.02
CA ASP A 17 -5.13 -12.51 10.88
C ASP A 17 -4.51 -12.17 9.51
N ALA A 18 -5.26 -12.12 8.41
CA ALA A 18 -4.68 -11.76 7.10
C ALA A 18 -4.12 -10.32 7.02
N THR A 19 -4.54 -9.44 7.92
CA THR A 19 -4.03 -8.07 8.02
C THR A 19 -2.72 -7.97 8.80
N ALA A 20 -2.42 -8.90 9.72
CA ALA A 20 -1.21 -8.82 10.54
C ALA A 20 0.04 -9.22 9.74
N ASP A 21 -0.05 -10.28 8.93
CA ASP A 21 1.06 -10.77 8.10
C ASP A 21 1.43 -9.76 7.00
N ALA A 22 0.43 -9.17 6.35
CA ALA A 22 0.61 -8.10 5.37
C ALA A 22 1.20 -6.81 5.98
N THR A 23 0.93 -6.54 7.27
CA THR A 23 1.50 -5.37 7.98
C THR A 23 2.95 -5.61 8.40
N GLY A 24 3.30 -6.85 8.76
CA GLY A 24 4.67 -7.26 9.05
C GLY A 24 5.59 -7.12 7.83
N ASP A 25 5.09 -7.51 6.66
CA ASP A 25 5.77 -7.35 5.36
C ASP A 25 5.97 -5.86 5.00
N ALA A 26 4.89 -5.06 5.10
CA ALA A 26 4.95 -3.63 4.81
C ALA A 26 5.94 -2.87 5.72
N THR A 27 6.07 -3.28 6.98
CA THR A 27 7.01 -2.67 7.94
C THR A 27 8.46 -2.92 7.53
N ALA A 28 8.79 -4.13 7.09
CA ALA A 28 10.12 -4.48 6.61
C ALA A 28 10.47 -3.72 5.32
N ASP A 29 9.53 -3.62 4.39
CA ASP A 29 9.70 -2.89 3.14
C ASP A 29 9.94 -1.40 3.36
N VAL A 30 9.11 -0.76 4.20
CA VAL A 30 9.26 0.66 4.57
C VAL A 30 10.60 0.89 5.27
N ALA A 31 11.00 0.02 6.21
CA ALA A 31 12.30 0.13 6.87
C ALA A 31 13.46 0.04 5.87
N ALA A 32 13.40 -0.90 4.92
CA ALA A 32 14.42 -1.09 3.91
C ALA A 32 14.52 0.13 2.96
N MET A 33 13.39 0.68 2.53
CA MET A 33 13.35 1.88 1.66
C MET A 33 13.91 3.11 2.36
N LEU A 34 13.52 3.34 3.62
CA LEU A 34 14.02 4.46 4.43
C LEU A 34 15.53 4.32 4.68
N GLY A 35 15.99 3.11 5.01
CA GLY A 35 17.41 2.80 5.18
C GLY A 35 18.24 3.08 3.93
N ARG A 36 17.75 2.68 2.74
CA ARG A 36 18.41 2.98 1.46
C ARG A 36 18.42 4.47 1.12
N SER A 37 17.43 5.21 1.61
CA SER A 37 17.32 6.66 1.41
C SER A 37 18.15 7.46 2.41
N GLY A 38 18.79 6.80 3.38
CA GLY A 38 19.53 7.45 4.46
C GLY A 38 18.64 8.20 5.45
N LEU A 39 17.35 7.85 5.51
CA LEU A 39 16.37 8.47 6.39
C LEU A 39 16.14 7.57 7.60
N PRO A 40 16.62 7.95 8.80
CA PRO A 40 16.29 7.22 10.01
C PRO A 40 14.84 7.49 10.41
N ALA A 41 14.08 6.45 10.68
CA ALA A 41 12.72 6.57 11.23
C ALA A 41 12.63 5.91 12.61
N GLY A 42 11.87 6.54 13.51
CA GLY A 42 11.54 5.96 14.81
C GLY A 42 10.50 4.84 14.69
N PRO A 43 10.30 4.02 15.73
CA PRO A 43 9.36 2.90 15.68
C PRO A 43 7.91 3.33 15.45
N TYR A 44 7.49 4.47 15.99
CA TYR A 44 6.14 5.01 15.76
C TYR A 44 5.94 5.50 14.33
N GLU A 45 6.95 6.18 13.78
CA GLU A 45 6.93 6.67 12.40
C GLU A 45 6.93 5.50 11.41
N LEU A 46 7.73 4.47 11.69
CA LEU A 46 7.76 3.24 10.91
C LEU A 46 6.38 2.56 10.89
N ALA A 47 5.74 2.41 12.05
CA ALA A 47 4.42 1.80 12.15
C ALA A 47 3.35 2.62 11.41
N TYR A 48 3.40 3.95 11.51
CA TYR A 48 2.50 4.84 10.79
C TYR A 48 2.68 4.72 9.27
N LEU A 49 3.92 4.82 8.78
CA LEU A 49 4.23 4.71 7.36
C LEU A 49 3.91 3.32 6.80
N ALA A 50 4.17 2.26 7.56
CA ALA A 50 3.82 0.89 7.18
C ALA A 50 2.31 0.68 7.06
N ALA A 51 1.51 1.30 7.93
CA ALA A 51 0.05 1.25 7.84
C ALA A 51 -0.50 1.99 6.60
N GLU A 52 0.16 3.09 6.20
CA GLU A 52 -0.25 3.90 5.04
C GLU A 52 0.27 3.32 3.69
N TYR A 53 1.41 2.63 3.73
CA TYR A 53 2.13 2.15 2.53
C TYR A 53 1.28 1.32 1.56
N PRO A 54 0.43 0.37 1.98
CA PRO A 54 -0.40 -0.41 1.06
C PRO A 54 -1.35 0.45 0.22
N TYR A 55 -1.91 1.52 0.81
CA TYR A 55 -2.81 2.43 0.10
C TYR A 55 -2.06 3.29 -0.93
N LEU A 56 -0.87 3.78 -0.55
CA LEU A 56 0.02 4.50 -1.46
C LEU A 56 0.44 3.61 -2.63
N LYS A 57 0.84 2.37 -2.34
CA LYS A 57 1.23 1.39 -3.35
C LYS A 57 0.07 1.08 -4.30
N ALA A 58 -1.14 0.84 -3.78
CA ALA A 58 -2.31 0.60 -4.61
C ALA A 58 -2.65 1.80 -5.52
N GLY A 59 -2.52 3.02 -5.00
CA GLY A 59 -2.70 4.24 -5.80
C GLY A 59 -1.71 4.34 -6.96
N ILE A 60 -0.44 4.01 -6.71
CA ILE A 60 0.60 3.96 -7.75
C ILE A 60 0.31 2.86 -8.76
N ASP A 61 -0.04 1.65 -8.31
CA ASP A 61 -0.35 0.52 -9.19
C ASP A 61 -1.54 0.86 -10.12
N MET A 62 -2.54 1.60 -9.63
CA MET A 62 -3.66 2.08 -10.46
C MET A 62 -3.23 3.06 -11.56
N LEU A 63 -2.20 3.89 -11.34
CA LEU A 63 -1.67 4.77 -12.38
C LEU A 63 -1.08 3.96 -13.54
N TYR A 64 -0.46 2.82 -13.26
CA TYR A 64 0.12 1.94 -14.27
C TYR A 64 -0.86 0.93 -14.87
N ALA A 65 -2.05 0.77 -14.29
CA ALA A 65 -3.12 -0.06 -14.86
C ALA A 65 -3.71 0.54 -16.16
N VAL A 66 -3.54 1.85 -16.36
CA VAL A 66 -3.96 2.53 -17.60
C VAL A 66 -2.84 2.41 -18.64
N ASP A 67 -3.05 1.62 -19.69
CA ASP A 67 -2.03 1.41 -20.74
C ASP A 67 -1.50 2.72 -21.33
N ALA A 68 -2.37 3.70 -21.55
CA ALA A 68 -1.97 5.02 -22.06
C ALA A 68 -1.15 5.85 -21.07
N ALA A 69 -1.20 5.55 -19.76
CA ALA A 69 -0.41 6.26 -18.75
C ALA A 69 1.04 5.75 -18.68
N LYS A 70 1.31 4.52 -19.14
CA LYS A 70 2.66 3.92 -19.16
C LYS A 70 3.63 4.69 -20.06
N ASP A 71 3.12 5.14 -21.20
CA ASP A 71 3.87 5.88 -22.22
C ASP A 71 3.51 7.37 -22.24
N ALA A 72 2.71 7.83 -21.27
CA ALA A 72 2.34 9.23 -21.18
C ALA A 72 3.58 10.09 -21.01
N ASP A 73 3.66 11.14 -21.81
CA ASP A 73 4.75 12.09 -21.72
C ASP A 73 4.77 12.71 -20.30
N PRO A 74 5.91 12.69 -19.56
CA PRO A 74 6.02 13.41 -18.30
C PRO A 74 5.49 14.84 -18.42
N ALA A 75 4.53 15.17 -17.56
CA ALA A 75 3.82 16.45 -17.58
C ALA A 75 4.78 17.66 -17.53
N LEU A 76 5.96 17.48 -16.94
CA LEU A 76 7.03 18.47 -16.90
C LEU A 76 8.27 17.90 -17.58
N ARG A 77 8.58 18.43 -18.78
CA ARG A 77 9.86 18.23 -19.44
C ARG A 77 10.77 19.43 -19.19
N PHE A 78 12.01 19.17 -18.80
CA PHE A 78 13.06 20.16 -18.90
C PHE A 78 13.37 20.40 -20.39
N ARG A 79 13.09 21.60 -20.90
CA ARG A 79 13.48 22.02 -22.25
C ARG A 79 14.71 22.91 -22.15
N ALA A 80 15.89 22.30 -22.28
CA ALA A 80 17.15 23.05 -22.40
C ALA A 80 17.09 23.93 -23.66
N GLY A 81 16.89 25.24 -23.47
CA GLY A 81 16.87 26.23 -24.56
C GLY A 81 15.51 26.83 -24.92
N ALA A 82 14.42 26.53 -24.20
CA ALA A 82 13.21 27.32 -24.33
C ALA A 82 13.47 28.73 -23.75
N PRO A 83 13.30 29.82 -24.51
CA PRO A 83 13.32 31.15 -23.90
C PRO A 83 12.20 31.18 -22.85
N ALA A 84 12.49 31.72 -21.66
CA ALA A 84 11.46 31.93 -20.64
C ALA A 84 10.27 32.64 -21.31
N ALA A 85 9.08 32.04 -21.24
CA ALA A 85 7.88 32.67 -21.73
C ALA A 85 7.75 34.01 -21.00
N ARG A 86 7.89 35.12 -21.75
CA ARG A 86 7.62 36.47 -21.25
C ARG A 86 6.13 36.72 -21.27
#